data_AF-A0A510EA51-F1
#
_entry.id   AF-A0A510EA51-F1
#
_cell.length_a   1.000
_cell.length_b   1.000
_cell.length_c   1.000
_cell.angle_alpha   90.00
_cell.angle_beta   90.00
_cell.angle_gamma   90.00
#
_symmetry.space_group_name_H-M   'P 1'
#
loop_
_entity.id
_entity.type
_entity.pdbx_description
1 polymer ?
#
loop_
_entity_poly.entity_id
_entity_poly.type
_entity_poly.pdbx_seq_one_letter_code
_entity_poly.pdbx_strand_id
1 'polypeptide(L)'
;GYFPNHPSVTRTKMPTEDSSKEEFEKFLRKPEDALLECLPSQLQALQVTAVLDILSNHSPDEEYIGGQLEAYWEDEPLIKAAFERLNGRLMELEGIIDASNSDLNLKNRTGAGVIPYQLLKPYSRPEVTGKGVPN
;
A
#
# COMPACT_ATOMS: atom_id res chain seq x y z
N GLY A 1 4.07 -5.88 4.60
CA GLY A 1 4.76 -7.14 4.92
C GLY A 1 5.85 -7.00 5.99
N TYR A 2 6.76 -6.03 5.88
CA TYR A 2 7.84 -5.87 6.87
C TYR A 2 7.37 -5.07 8.10
N PHE A 3 7.07 -5.77 9.20
CA PHE A 3 6.44 -5.18 10.39
C PHE A 3 7.23 -4.02 11.04
N PRO A 4 8.58 -3.95 11.03
CA PRO A 4 9.29 -2.83 11.64
C PRO A 4 9.06 -1.51 10.90
N ASN A 5 8.72 -1.54 9.60
CA ASN A 5 8.40 -0.32 8.85
C ASN A 5 7.03 0.25 9.24
N HIS A 6 6.11 -0.56 9.76
CA HIS A 6 4.76 -0.13 10.12
C HIS A 6 4.19 -0.96 11.29
N PRO A 7 4.71 -0.77 12.52
CA PRO A 7 4.25 -1.54 13.67
C PRO A 7 2.81 -1.16 14.04
N SER A 8 1.96 -2.17 14.22
CA SER A 8 0.55 -1.98 14.59
C SER A 8 0.35 -1.68 16.08
N VAL A 9 1.32 -2.02 16.92
CA VAL A 9 1.28 -1.83 18.37
C VAL A 9 2.68 -1.69 18.94
N THR A 10 2.81 -1.00 20.05
CA THR A 10 4.00 -0.99 20.91
C THR A 10 3.66 -1.60 22.27
N ARG A 11 4.51 -2.51 22.77
CA ARG A 11 4.29 -3.31 23.98
C ARG A 11 4.97 -2.73 25.22
N THR A 12 6.01 -1.93 25.04
CA THR A 12 6.78 -1.32 26.13
C THR A 12 6.99 0.17 25.84
N LYS A 13 7.36 0.92 26.88
CA LYS A 13 7.79 2.31 26.74
C LYS A 13 9.23 2.32 26.23
N MET A 14 9.58 3.31 25.42
CA MET A 14 10.98 3.52 25.06
C MET A 14 11.80 3.91 26.30
N PRO A 15 12.97 3.29 26.52
CA PRO A 15 13.90 3.75 27.56
C PRO A 15 14.31 5.19 27.31
N THR A 16 14.26 6.00 28.37
CA THR A 16 14.72 7.40 28.40
C THR A 16 15.80 7.56 29.46
N GLU A 17 16.43 8.73 29.52
CA GLU A 17 17.40 9.08 30.57
C GLU A 17 16.80 9.02 31.99
N ASP A 18 15.48 9.18 32.11
CA ASP A 18 14.73 9.06 33.37
C ASP A 18 14.38 7.62 33.74
N SER A 19 14.70 6.64 32.88
CA SER A 19 14.50 5.22 33.17
C SER A 19 15.55 4.72 34.17
N SER A 20 15.42 3.46 34.62
CA SER A 20 16.47 2.90 35.48
C SER A 20 17.81 2.91 34.74
N LYS A 21 18.90 3.18 35.48
CA LYS A 21 20.26 3.26 34.92
C LYS A 21 20.62 1.99 34.12
N GLU A 22 20.19 0.83 34.62
CA GLU A 22 20.42 -0.48 34.00
C GLU A 22 19.68 -0.63 32.67
N GLU A 23 18.41 -0.22 32.58
CA GLU A 23 17.63 -0.26 31.34
C GLU A 23 18.22 0.69 30.29
N PHE A 24 18.62 1.90 30.71
CA PHE A 24 19.23 2.87 29.81
C PHE A 24 20.59 2.40 29.29
N GLU A 25 21.46 1.84 30.15
CA GLU A 25 22.73 1.24 29.73
C GLU A 25 22.53 0.03 28.79
N LYS A 26 21.52 -0.82 29.06
CA LYS A 26 21.17 -1.94 28.17
C LYS A 26 20.74 -1.42 26.79
N PHE A 27 19.91 -0.38 26.75
CA PHE A 27 19.46 0.24 25.51
C PHE A 27 20.63 0.84 24.71
N LEU A 28 21.53 1.58 25.36
CA LEU A 28 22.71 2.14 24.70
C LEU A 28 23.64 1.06 24.12
N ARG A 29 23.75 -0.09 24.79
CA ARG A 29 24.58 -1.20 24.33
C ARG A 29 23.94 -2.02 23.21
N LYS A 30 22.63 -2.23 23.27
CA LYS A 30 21.84 -3.06 22.33
C LYS A 30 20.45 -2.46 22.08
N PRO A 31 20.37 -1.40 21.28
CA PRO A 31 19.09 -0.74 21.01
C PRO A 31 18.10 -1.64 20.27
N GLU A 32 18.59 -2.58 19.45
CA GLU A 32 17.77 -3.55 18.73
C GLU A 32 16.95 -4.45 19.65
N ASP A 33 17.50 -4.87 20.79
CA ASP A 33 16.77 -5.71 21.75
C ASP A 33 15.60 -4.93 22.36
N ALA A 34 15.81 -3.65 22.70
CA ALA A 34 14.76 -2.79 23.23
C ALA A 34 13.67 -2.51 22.18
N LEU A 35 14.07 -2.31 20.92
CA LEU A 35 13.11 -2.16 19.82
C LEU A 35 12.32 -3.44 19.58
N LEU A 36 12.94 -4.62 19.59
CA LEU A 36 12.24 -5.89 19.45
C LEU A 36 11.31 -6.19 20.65
N GLU A 37 11.69 -5.77 21.85
CA GLU A 37 10.83 -5.82 23.05
C GLU A 37 9.63 -4.85 22.93
N CYS A 38 9.82 -3.68 22.31
CA CYS A 38 8.80 -2.65 22.11
C CYS A 38 7.86 -2.97 20.95
N LEU A 39 8.36 -3.40 19.79
CA LEU A 39 7.57 -3.71 18.60
C LEU A 39 6.67 -4.94 18.80
N PRO A 40 5.71 -5.21 17.90
CA PRO A 40 4.81 -6.35 18.03
C PRO A 40 5.57 -7.67 18.24
N SER A 41 5.01 -8.57 19.05
CA SER A 41 5.57 -9.92 19.17
C SER A 41 5.51 -10.65 17.83
N GLN A 42 6.29 -11.72 17.66
CA GLN A 42 6.29 -12.50 16.41
C GLN A 42 4.88 -12.99 16.05
N LEU A 43 4.09 -13.44 17.03
CA LEU A 43 2.72 -13.90 16.81
C LEU A 43 1.78 -12.75 16.39
N GLN A 44 1.90 -11.57 17.01
CA GLN A 44 1.11 -10.39 16.65
C GLN A 44 1.47 -9.90 15.24
N ALA A 45 2.77 -9.82 14.93
CA ALA A 45 3.26 -9.43 13.61
C ALA A 45 2.78 -10.39 12.52
N LEU A 46 2.81 -11.70 12.78
CA LEU A 46 2.31 -12.73 11.86
C LEU A 46 0.81 -12.57 11.60
N GLN A 47 0.01 -12.39 12.65
CA GLN A 47 -1.43 -12.19 12.53
C GLN A 47 -1.77 -10.97 11.66
N VAL A 48 -1.14 -9.82 11.95
CA VAL A 48 -1.37 -8.60 11.17
C VAL A 48 -0.90 -8.75 9.74
N THR A 49 0.25 -9.41 9.51
CA THR A 49 0.76 -9.64 8.16
C THR A 49 -0.18 -10.51 7.34
N ALA A 50 -0.72 -11.59 7.93
CA ALA A 50 -1.68 -12.46 7.25
C ALA A 50 -2.98 -11.72 6.90
N VAL A 51 -3.49 -10.89 7.81
CA VAL A 51 -4.69 -10.07 7.54
C VAL A 51 -4.42 -9.04 6.44
N LEU A 52 -3.28 -8.34 6.49
CA LEU A 52 -2.92 -7.37 5.46
C LEU A 52 -2.72 -8.03 4.09
N ASP A 53 -2.16 -9.23 4.03
CA ASP A 53 -2.00 -9.98 2.79
C ASP A 53 -3.35 -10.29 2.13
N ILE A 54 -4.32 -10.76 2.92
CA ILE A 54 -5.69 -11.02 2.45
C ILE A 54 -6.37 -9.71 2.00
N LEU A 55 -6.27 -8.65 2.79
CA LEU A 55 -6.93 -7.36 2.48
C LEU A 55 -6.27 -6.59 1.33
N SER A 56 -5.03 -6.94 0.96
CA SER A 56 -4.30 -6.31 -0.16
C SER A 56 -4.44 -7.11 -1.47
N ASN A 57 -5.21 -8.19 -1.46
CA ASN A 57 -5.33 -9.12 -2.58
C ASN A 57 -6.58 -8.76 -3.41
N HIS A 58 -6.38 -8.52 -4.71
CA HIS A 58 -7.50 -8.36 -5.64
C HIS A 58 -8.09 -9.71 -6.04
N SER A 59 -9.41 -9.82 -5.98
CA SER A 59 -10.14 -11.00 -6.43
C SER A 59 -9.92 -11.26 -7.93
N PRO A 60 -9.92 -12.53 -8.39
CA PRO A 60 -10.04 -12.85 -9.81
C PRO A 60 -11.26 -12.25 -10.50
N ASP A 61 -12.33 -12.03 -9.73
CA ASP A 61 -13.61 -11.48 -10.18
C ASP A 61 -13.75 -9.98 -9.87
N GLU A 62 -12.64 -9.27 -9.60
CA GLU A 62 -12.67 -7.85 -9.26
C GLU A 62 -13.15 -6.99 -10.44
N GLU A 63 -14.08 -6.08 -10.16
CA GLU A 63 -14.51 -5.05 -11.10
C GLU A 63 -13.78 -3.73 -10.79
N TYR A 64 -12.99 -3.28 -11.75
CA TYR A 64 -12.22 -2.04 -11.63
C TYR A 64 -13.01 -0.83 -12.16
N ILE A 65 -12.64 0.35 -11.68
CA ILE A 65 -13.20 1.61 -12.16
C ILE A 65 -13.12 1.72 -13.69
N GLY A 66 -14.27 1.99 -14.32
CA GLY A 66 -14.36 2.07 -15.78
C GLY A 66 -14.00 0.76 -16.50
N GLY A 67 -14.10 -0.39 -15.82
CA GLY A 67 -13.87 -1.72 -16.38
C GLY A 67 -14.99 -2.18 -17.30
N GLN A 68 -16.06 -2.72 -16.74
CA GLN A 68 -17.19 -3.25 -17.51
C GLN A 68 -18.41 -2.31 -17.41
N LEU A 69 -19.04 -2.04 -18.55
CA LEU A 69 -20.31 -1.33 -18.61
C LEU A 69 -21.45 -2.34 -18.48
N GLU A 70 -22.44 -2.08 -17.64
CA GLU A 70 -23.64 -2.92 -17.57
C GLU A 70 -24.41 -2.88 -18.89
N ALA A 71 -24.95 -4.02 -19.31
CA ALA A 71 -25.65 -4.16 -20.59
C ALA A 71 -26.80 -3.15 -20.75
N TYR A 72 -27.56 -2.89 -19.68
CA TYR A 72 -28.67 -1.92 -19.70
C TYR A 72 -28.23 -0.48 -19.98
N TRP A 73 -26.99 -0.12 -19.60
CA TRP A 73 -26.43 1.21 -19.86
C TRP A 73 -25.77 1.30 -21.23
N GLU A 74 -25.34 0.17 -21.79
CA GLU A 74 -24.74 0.11 -23.13
C GLU A 74 -25.77 0.42 -24.23
N ASP A 75 -27.03 0.02 -24.03
CA ASP A 75 -28.12 0.26 -24.97
C ASP A 75 -28.50 1.75 -25.12
N GLU A 76 -28.11 2.60 -24.15
CA GLU A 76 -28.32 4.05 -24.21
C GLU A 76 -27.08 4.75 -24.80
N PRO A 77 -27.15 5.27 -26.05
CA PRO A 77 -25.97 5.76 -26.76
C PRO A 77 -25.22 6.88 -26.05
N LEU A 78 -25.95 7.75 -25.33
CA LEU A 78 -25.35 8.85 -24.57
C LEU A 78 -24.54 8.35 -23.38
N ILE A 79 -25.03 7.33 -22.68
CA ILE A 79 -24.36 6.75 -21.52
C ILE A 79 -23.13 5.96 -21.97
N LYS A 80 -23.27 5.14 -23.02
CA LYS A 80 -22.15 4.44 -23.64
C LYS A 80 -21.02 5.38 -24.04
N ALA A 81 -21.33 6.45 -24.76
CA ALA A 81 -20.33 7.43 -25.19
C ALA A 81 -19.65 8.14 -23.99
N ALA A 82 -20.40 8.44 -22.93
CA ALA A 82 -19.83 9.02 -21.71
C ALA A 82 -18.90 8.05 -20.99
N PHE A 83 -19.25 6.75 -20.94
CA PHE A 83 -18.43 5.70 -20.35
C PHE A 83 -17.15 5.45 -21.14
N GLU A 84 -17.22 5.38 -22.47
CA GLU A 84 -16.04 5.24 -23.33
C GLU A 84 -15.07 6.42 -23.14
N ARG A 85 -15.61 7.64 -23.02
CA ARG A 85 -14.80 8.82 -22.70
C ARG A 85 -14.14 8.72 -21.32
N LEU A 86 -14.84 8.21 -20.31
CA LEU A 86 -14.26 7.98 -18.98
C LEU A 86 -13.11 6.97 -19.07
N ASN A 87 -13.33 5.81 -19.70
CA ASN A 87 -12.33 4.76 -19.86
C ASN A 87 -11.07 5.29 -20.58
N GLY A 88 -11.24 6.03 -21.68
CA GLY A 88 -10.12 6.67 -22.39
C GLY A 88 -9.30 7.61 -21.51
N ARG A 89 -9.95 8.37 -20.61
CA ARG A 89 -9.26 9.25 -19.65
C ARG A 89 -8.54 8.48 -18.55
N LEU A 90 -9.07 7.34 -18.12
CA LEU A 90 -8.40 6.45 -17.17
C LEU A 90 -7.13 5.82 -17.78
N MET A 91 -7.17 5.41 -19.05
CA MET A 91 -5.98 4.93 -19.75
C MET A 91 -4.91 6.02 -19.90
N GLU A 92 -5.32 7.25 -20.21
CA GLU A 92 -4.41 8.41 -20.25
C GLU A 92 -3.77 8.66 -18.86
N LEU A 93 -4.56 8.59 -17.80
CA LEU A 93 -4.08 8.73 -16.42
C LEU A 93 -3.03 7.67 -16.06
N GLU A 94 -3.23 6.42 -16.48
CA GLU A 94 -2.23 5.37 -16.23
C GLU A 94 -0.87 5.72 -16.87
N GLY A 95 -0.88 6.22 -18.11
CA GLY A 95 0.33 6.70 -18.78
C GLY A 95 0.99 7.89 -18.08
N ILE A 96 0.19 8.83 -17.54
CA ILE A 96 0.69 9.96 -16.74
C ILE A 96 1.39 9.47 -15.47
N ILE A 97 0.83 8.45 -14.80
CA ILE A 97 1.42 7.86 -13.59
C ILE A 97 2.76 7.20 -13.93
N ASP A 98 2.86 6.46 -15.03
CA ASP A 98 4.11 5.82 -15.46
C ASP A 98 5.18 6.83 -15.84
N ALA A 99 4.81 7.89 -16.57
CA ALA A 99 5.71 8.99 -16.89
C ALA A 99 6.22 9.68 -15.62
N SER A 100 5.31 9.93 -14.66
CA SER A 100 5.65 10.55 -13.38
C SER A 100 6.59 9.69 -12.54
N ASN A 101 6.37 8.36 -12.50
CA ASN A 101 7.24 7.45 -11.77
C ASN A 101 8.63 7.29 -12.41
N SER A 102 8.75 7.62 -13.69
CA SER A 102 10.02 7.58 -14.44
C SER A 102 10.79 8.90 -14.39
N ASP A 103 10.15 9.99 -13.97
CA ASP A 103 10.79 11.30 -13.85
C ASP A 103 11.66 11.39 -12.58
N LEU A 104 12.97 11.44 -12.77
CA LEU A 104 13.96 11.55 -11.69
C LEU A 104 13.87 12.86 -10.90
N ASN A 105 13.20 13.88 -11.43
CA ASN A 105 12.94 15.11 -10.69
C ASN A 105 11.83 14.92 -9.63
N LEU A 106 10.96 13.91 -9.80
CA LEU A 106 9.89 13.58 -8.87
C LEU A 106 10.35 12.56 -7.82
N LYS A 107 11.24 13.02 -6.93
CA LYS A 107 11.97 12.20 -5.94
C LYS A 107 11.10 11.41 -4.96
N ASN A 108 9.84 11.80 -4.78
CA ASN A 108 8.91 11.13 -3.86
C ASN A 108 8.16 9.95 -4.50
N ARG A 109 8.40 9.66 -5.79
CA ARG A 109 7.64 8.66 -6.54
C ARG A 109 8.31 7.30 -6.64
N THR A 110 9.64 7.31 -6.73
CA THR A 110 10.46 6.11 -6.93
C THR A 110 11.86 6.36 -6.37
N GLY A 111 12.48 5.39 -5.70
CA GLY A 111 13.80 5.55 -5.11
C GLY A 111 14.29 4.36 -4.29
N ALA A 112 15.43 4.50 -3.63
CA ALA A 112 15.97 3.45 -2.77
C ALA A 112 15.00 3.13 -1.61
N GLY A 113 14.45 1.92 -1.60
CA GLY A 113 13.41 1.51 -0.64
C GLY A 113 12.01 2.05 -0.92
N VAL A 114 11.83 2.85 -1.99
CA VAL A 114 10.55 3.40 -2.42
C VAL A 114 10.18 2.79 -3.76
N ILE A 115 9.27 1.81 -3.72
CA ILE A 115 8.65 1.24 -4.92
C ILE A 115 7.86 2.31 -5.70
N PRO A 116 7.77 2.20 -7.04
CA PRO A 116 7.01 3.14 -7.85
C PRO A 116 5.59 3.31 -7.33
N TYR A 117 5.13 4.55 -7.17
CA TYR A 117 3.78 4.80 -6.70
C TYR A 117 2.74 4.47 -7.78
N GLN A 118 2.04 3.35 -7.61
CA GLN A 118 1.07 2.82 -8.59
C GLN A 118 -0.34 2.60 -8.01
N LEU A 119 -0.57 2.93 -6.73
CA LEU A 119 -1.85 2.67 -6.04
C LEU A 119 -3.08 3.28 -6.72
N LEU A 120 -2.90 4.33 -7.52
CA LEU A 120 -3.98 5.02 -8.24
C LEU A 120 -4.04 4.66 -9.74
N LYS A 121 -3.33 3.62 -10.18
CA LYS A 121 -3.57 3.09 -11.52
C LYS A 121 -4.95 2.43 -11.54
N PRO A 122 -5.77 2.70 -12.57
CA PRO A 122 -7.16 2.27 -12.61
C PRO A 122 -7.31 0.74 -12.56
N TYR A 123 -6.47 0.02 -13.30
CA TYR A 123 -6.60 -1.42 -13.48
C TYR A 123 -5.48 -2.20 -12.80
N SER A 124 -5.81 -3.43 -12.43
CA SER A 124 -4.81 -4.40 -11.99
C SER A 124 -5.14 -5.82 -12.44
N ARG A 125 -4.23 -6.72 -12.09
CA ARG A 125 -4.46 -8.16 -12.14
C ARG A 125 -4.90 -8.62 -10.74
N PRO A 126 -5.47 -9.82 -10.63
CA PRO A 126 -5.72 -10.44 -9.34
C PRO A 126 -4.43 -10.53 -8.51
N GLU A 127 -4.58 -10.81 -7.23
CA GLU A 127 -3.49 -10.90 -6.24
C GLU A 127 -2.98 -9.55 -5.71
N VAL A 128 -1.87 -9.58 -4.97
CA VAL A 128 -1.25 -8.42 -4.33
C VAL A 128 -0.31 -7.72 -5.32
N THR A 129 -0.80 -6.66 -5.94
CA THR A 129 -0.13 -6.01 -7.07
C THR A 129 0.36 -4.60 -6.78
N GLY A 130 -0.11 -3.97 -5.71
CA GLY A 130 0.23 -2.59 -5.34
C GLY A 130 -0.36 -1.53 -6.29
N LYS A 131 -1.42 -1.88 -7.03
CA LYS A 131 -2.14 -1.01 -7.97
C LYS A 131 -3.55 -1.55 -8.25
N GLY A 132 -4.39 -0.75 -8.89
CA GLY A 132 -5.79 -1.09 -9.19
C GLY A 132 -6.75 -0.33 -8.29
N VAL A 133 -7.81 0.21 -8.89
CA VAL A 133 -8.88 0.91 -8.16
C VAL A 133 -10.19 0.16 -8.41
N PRO A 134 -10.67 -0.63 -7.44
CA PRO A 134 -11.98 -1.27 -7.51
C PRO A 134 -13.12 -0.26 -7.65
N ASN A 135 -14.25 -0.70 -8.22
CA ASN A 135 -15.45 0.11 -8.48
C ASN A 135 -16.31 0.36 -7.23
#